data_AF-A0A1V4KFT3-F1
#
_entry.id   AF-A0A1V4KFT3-F1
#
_cell.length_a   1.000
_cell.length_b   1.000
_cell.length_c   1.000
_cell.angle_alpha   90.00
_cell.angle_beta   90.00
_cell.angle_gamma   90.00
#
_symmetry.space_group_name_H-M   'P 1'
#
loop_
_entity.id
_entity.type
_entity.pdbx_description
1 polymer ?
#
loop_
_entity_poly.entity_id
_entity_poly.type
_entity_poly.pdbx_seq_one_letter_code
_entity_poly.pdbx_strand_id
1 'polypeptide(L)'
;MLLRLNKRVRFSDTVKKIRLPKECPREGMSCTVSGWGTTKSPGAKLPKNLHCAAIQTFGEDVCARAYGNAITPNMFCAGVPQGGVDSCQVQ
;
A
#
# COMPACT_ATOMS: atom_id res chain seq x y z
N MET A 1 -0.35 -13.63 5.76
CA MET A 1 0.74 -14.34 6.47
C MET A 1 0.93 -13.73 7.85
N LEU A 2 1.10 -14.52 8.90
CA LEU A 2 1.44 -14.02 10.24
C LEU A 2 2.88 -14.42 10.58
N LEU A 3 3.64 -13.51 11.19
CA LEU A 3 5.00 -13.77 11.66
C LEU A 3 5.04 -13.67 13.19
N ARG A 4 5.64 -14.66 13.85
CA ARG A 4 5.88 -14.66 15.30
C ARG A 4 7.32 -14.29 15.58
N LEU A 5 7.54 -13.18 16.28
CA LEU A 5 8.87 -12.78 16.70
C LEU A 5 9.40 -13.71 17.80
N ASN A 6 10.71 -13.96 17.79
CA ASN A 6 11.40 -14.74 18.81
C ASN A 6 11.41 -14.07 20.20
N LYS A 7 11.30 -12.73 20.23
CA LYS A 7 11.19 -11.91 21.45
C LYS A 7 10.04 -10.93 21.33
N ARG A 8 9.45 -10.56 22.47
CA ARG A 8 8.39 -9.55 22.54
C ARG A 8 8.95 -8.17 22.14
N VAL A 9 8.16 -7.42 21.35
CA VAL A 9 8.46 -6.03 21.00
C VAL A 9 8.37 -5.15 22.23
N ARG A 10 9.34 -4.24 22.41
CA ARG A 10 9.26 -3.15 23.38
C ARG A 10 8.63 -1.94 22.70
N PHE A 11 7.46 -1.52 23.15
CA PHE A 11 6.79 -0.34 22.62
C PHE A 11 7.44 0.94 23.15
N SER A 12 7.39 1.99 22.34
CA SER A 12 7.97 3.30 22.62
C SER A 12 7.23 4.38 21.83
N ASP A 13 7.72 5.62 21.89
CA ASP A 13 7.18 6.71 21.07
C ASP A 13 7.31 6.46 19.57
N THR A 14 8.29 5.65 19.16
CA THR A 14 8.58 5.30 17.76
C THR A 14 8.13 3.89 17.36
N VAL A 15 7.72 3.04 18.31
CA VAL A 15 7.28 1.66 18.04
C VAL A 15 5.88 1.44 18.62
N LYS A 16 4.88 1.31 17.75
CA LYS A 16 3.45 1.19 18.12
C LYS A 16 2.75 0.10 17.30
N LYS A 17 1.61 -0.39 17.78
CA LYS A 17 0.74 -1.32 17.04
C LYS A 17 -0.19 -0.53 16.10
N ILE A 18 -0.52 -1.12 14.96
CA ILE A 18 -1.61 -0.65 14.09
C ILE A 18 -2.91 -1.40 14.45
N ARG A 19 -4.05 -0.70 14.40
CA ARG A 19 -5.37 -1.30 14.64
C ARG A 19 -5.81 -2.06 13.38
N LEU A 20 -6.47 -3.19 13.57
CA LEU A 20 -7.10 -3.90 12.46
C LEU A 20 -8.37 -3.15 12.01
N PRO A 21 -8.63 -3.08 10.70
CA PRO A 21 -9.86 -2.50 10.18
C PRO A 21 -11.06 -3.38 10.56
N LYS A 22 -12.24 -2.75 10.69
CA LYS A 22 -13.52 -3.44 10.95
C LYS A 22 -14.43 -3.49 9.73
N GLU A 23 -14.14 -2.66 8.74
CA GLU A 23 -14.93 -2.47 7.52
C GLU A 23 -13.98 -2.39 6.33
N CYS A 24 -14.49 -2.72 5.14
CA CYS A 24 -13.76 -2.54 3.90
C CYS A 24 -13.62 -1.04 3.56
N PRO A 25 -12.55 -0.64 2.87
CA PRO A 25 -12.41 0.73 2.38
C PRO A 25 -13.54 1.06 1.39
N ARG A 26 -14.04 2.31 1.47
CA ARG A 26 -15.01 2.86 0.50
C ARG A 26 -14.27 3.54 -0.64
N GLU A 27 -14.91 3.67 -1.79
CA GLU A 27 -14.35 4.45 -2.90
C GLU A 27 -14.05 5.90 -2.50
N GLY A 28 -12.93 6.44 -2.99
CA GLY A 28 -12.49 7.81 -2.73
C GLY A 28 -11.88 8.03 -1.33
N MET A 29 -11.74 6.98 -0.52
CA MET A 29 -11.11 7.08 0.80
C MET A 29 -9.62 7.39 0.65
N SER A 30 -9.18 8.49 1.23
CA SER A 30 -7.76 8.85 1.29
C SER A 30 -6.97 7.87 2.15
N CYS A 31 -5.83 7.43 1.64
CA CYS A 31 -4.97 6.44 2.24
C CYS A 31 -3.51 6.90 2.16
N THR A 32 -2.67 6.35 3.04
CA THR A 32 -1.22 6.54 3.00
C THR A 32 -0.54 5.20 2.81
N VAL A 33 0.30 5.10 1.80
CA VAL A 33 1.22 3.97 1.63
C VAL A 33 2.63 4.43 1.96
N SER A 34 3.40 3.59 2.64
CA SER A 34 4.77 3.90 3.05
C SER A 34 5.69 2.71 2.82
N GLY A 35 6.93 2.95 2.39
CA GLY A 35 7.90 1.88 2.18
C GLY A 35 9.28 2.35 1.75
N TRP A 36 10.18 1.38 1.62
CA TRP A 36 11.54 1.53 1.08
C TRP A 36 11.69 0.88 -0.31
N GLY A 37 10.58 0.74 -1.04
CA GLY A 37 10.58 0.19 -2.40
C GLY A 37 11.37 1.05 -3.38
N THR A 38 11.46 0.60 -4.63
CA THR A 38 12.13 1.38 -5.67
C THR A 38 11.43 2.72 -5.90
N THR A 39 12.21 3.75 -6.20
CA THR A 39 11.69 5.11 -6.49
C THR A 39 11.71 5.44 -7.99
N LYS A 40 12.13 4.48 -8.82
CA LYS A 40 12.22 4.61 -10.28
C LYS A 40 11.89 3.27 -10.93
N SER A 41 11.33 3.35 -12.13
CA SER A 41 11.17 2.27 -13.09
C SER A 41 11.35 2.84 -14.51
N PRO A 42 12.16 2.22 -15.40
CA PRO A 42 12.94 1.00 -15.19
C PRO A 42 14.14 1.22 -14.24
N GLY A 43 14.65 0.11 -13.66
CA GLY A 43 15.82 0.09 -12.77
C GLY A 43 15.51 0.12 -11.27
N ALA A 44 16.53 -0.03 -10.43
CA ALA A 44 16.39 -0.09 -8.98
C ALA A 44 17.07 1.10 -8.29
N LYS A 45 16.27 1.99 -7.70
CA LYS A 45 16.79 3.01 -6.76
C LYS A 45 16.05 2.91 -5.44
N LEU A 46 16.70 2.29 -4.45
CA LEU A 46 16.18 2.18 -3.09
C LEU A 46 16.51 3.45 -2.29
N PRO A 47 15.52 4.04 -1.60
CA PRO A 47 15.74 5.22 -0.78
C PRO A 47 16.40 4.86 0.56
N LYS A 48 17.18 5.79 1.10
CA LYS A 48 17.74 5.66 2.47
C LYS A 48 16.66 5.87 3.54
N ASN A 49 15.75 6.79 3.30
CA ASN A 49 14.68 7.16 4.22
C ASN A 49 13.38 6.44 3.85
N LEU A 50 12.47 6.31 4.82
CA LEU A 50 11.11 5.86 4.55
C LEU A 50 10.40 6.92 3.68
N HIS A 51 9.80 6.49 2.58
CA HIS A 51 8.92 7.34 1.79
C HIS A 51 7.46 7.06 2.12
N CYS A 52 6.63 8.09 1.98
CA CYS A 52 5.19 8.02 2.12
C CYS A 52 4.53 8.67 0.90
N ALA A 53 3.40 8.13 0.48
CA ALA A 53 2.58 8.66 -0.61
C ALA A 53 1.11 8.72 -0.19
N ALA A 54 0.44 9.81 -0.54
CA ALA A 54 -1.00 9.96 -0.40
C ALA A 54 -1.67 9.41 -1.67
N ILE A 55 -2.63 8.50 -1.47
CA ILE A 55 -3.39 7.84 -2.54
C ILE A 55 -4.87 7.79 -2.15
N GLN A 56 -5.72 7.40 -3.08
CA GLN A 56 -7.14 7.14 -2.82
C GLN A 56 -7.53 5.75 -3.31
N THR A 57 -8.52 5.17 -2.66
CA THR A 57 -9.16 3.92 -3.09
C THR A 57 -10.07 4.20 -4.30
N PHE A 58 -10.21 3.21 -5.18
CA PHE A 58 -11.12 3.26 -6.33
C PHE A 58 -12.25 2.24 -6.19
N GLY A 59 -13.35 2.48 -6.91
CA GLY A 59 -14.47 1.55 -7.03
C GLY A 59 -14.07 0.24 -7.72
N GLU A 60 -14.79 -0.84 -7.40
CA GLU A 60 -14.52 -2.17 -7.96
C GLU A 60 -14.61 -2.19 -9.48
N ASP A 61 -15.51 -1.41 -10.08
CA ASP A 61 -15.69 -1.29 -11.54
C ASP A 61 -14.48 -0.62 -12.21
N VAL A 62 -13.87 0.38 -11.57
CA VAL A 62 -12.66 1.04 -12.02
C VAL A 62 -11.49 0.05 -11.95
N CYS A 63 -11.38 -0.67 -10.85
CA CYS A 63 -10.34 -1.69 -10.69
C CYS A 63 -10.50 -2.84 -11.69
N ALA A 64 -11.73 -3.34 -11.91
CA ALA A 64 -12.00 -4.41 -12.84
C ALA A 64 -11.71 -4.01 -14.29
N ARG A 65 -11.94 -2.74 -14.67
CA ARG A 65 -11.54 -2.23 -15.99
C ARG A 65 -10.02 -2.16 -16.16
N ALA A 66 -9.27 -1.85 -15.11
CA ALA A 66 -7.81 -1.74 -15.16
C ALA A 66 -7.11 -3.11 -15.13
N TYR A 67 -7.62 -4.07 -14.35
CA TYR A 67 -6.96 -5.35 -14.06
C TYR A 67 -7.67 -6.58 -14.62
N GLY A 68 -8.89 -6.44 -15.15
CA GLY A 68 -9.69 -7.56 -15.67
C GLY A 68 -9.90 -8.64 -14.62
N ASN A 69 -9.65 -9.90 -15.00
CA ASN A 69 -9.82 -11.06 -14.12
C ASN A 69 -8.70 -11.22 -13.06
N ALA A 70 -7.69 -10.35 -13.06
CA ALA A 70 -6.61 -10.42 -12.07
C ALA A 70 -7.03 -9.88 -10.70
N ILE A 71 -8.10 -9.08 -10.62
CA ILE A 71 -8.66 -8.62 -9.35
C ILE A 71 -9.73 -9.58 -8.83
N THR A 72 -9.71 -9.86 -7.54
CA THR A 72 -10.66 -10.75 -6.86
C THR A 72 -11.46 -10.01 -5.80
N PRO A 73 -12.59 -10.56 -5.31
CA PRO A 73 -13.38 -9.92 -4.25
C PRO A 73 -12.64 -9.70 -2.91
N ASN A 74 -11.46 -10.31 -2.73
CA ASN A 74 -10.61 -10.13 -1.55
C ASN A 74 -9.58 -8.98 -1.72
N MET A 75 -9.67 -8.21 -2.79
CA MET A 75 -8.74 -7.15 -3.16
C MET A 75 -9.49 -5.84 -3.41
N PHE A 76 -8.77 -4.73 -3.25
CA PHE A 76 -9.21 -3.40 -3.68
C PHE A 76 -8.02 -2.71 -4.36
N CYS A 77 -8.27 -1.72 -5.20
CA CYS A 77 -7.22 -0.93 -5.81
C CYS A 77 -7.18 0.50 -5.24
N ALA A 78 -5.98 1.06 -5.20
CA ALA A 78 -5.73 2.41 -4.73
C ALA A 78 -4.55 3.01 -5.49
N GLY A 79 -4.54 4.33 -5.64
CA GLY A 79 -3.51 5.05 -6.37
C GLY A 79 -3.87 6.53 -6.52
N VAL A 80 -3.25 7.20 -7.49
CA VAL A 80 -3.62 8.56 -7.88
C VAL A 80 -4.20 8.54 -9.30
N PRO A 81 -5.32 9.26 -9.59
CA PRO A 81 -5.95 9.24 -10.91
C PRO A 81 -5.03 9.62 -12.07
N GLN A 82 -4.01 10.45 -11.80
CA GLN A 82 -3.10 11.00 -12.80
C GLN A 82 -1.88 10.09 -13.05
N GLY A 83 -1.76 8.98 -12.32
CA GLY A 83 -0.59 8.12 -12.32
C GLY A 83 0.66 8.78 -11.70
N GLY A 84 1.78 8.06 -11.76
CA GLY A 84 3.09 8.54 -11.30
C GLY A 84 3.38 8.42 -9.79
N VAL A 85 2.37 8.16 -8.96
CA VAL A 85 2.53 7.89 -7.52
C VAL A 85 1.92 6.54 -7.18
N ASP A 86 2.76 5.57 -6.83
CA ASP A 86 2.35 4.23 -6.46
C ASP A 86 3.43 3.54 -5.60
N SER A 87 3.07 2.41 -4.99
CA SER A 87 4.01 1.39 -4.57
C SER A 87 4.79 0.84 -5.77
N CYS A 88 6.08 0.56 -5.59
CA CYS A 88 6.94 0.13 -6.69
C CYS A 88 7.94 -0.93 -6.24
N GLN A 89 8.19 -1.86 -7.16
CA GLN A 89 9.23 -2.87 -7.08
C GLN A 89 10.05 -2.83 -8.38
N VAL A 90 11.24 -3.43 -8.38
CA VAL A 90 12.01 -3.57 -9.62
C VAL A 90 11.19 -4.39 -10.60
N GLN A 91 10.93 -3.82 -11.78
CA GLN A 91 10.29 -4.51 -12.90
C GLN A 91 11.35 -4.98 -13.89
#